data_AF-A0A0L1KRA4-F1
#
_entry.id   AF-A0A0L1KRA4-F1
#
_cell.length_a   1.000
_cell.length_b   1.000
_cell.length_c   1.000
_cell.angle_alpha   90.00
_cell.angle_beta   90.00
_cell.angle_gamma   90.00
#
_symmetry.space_group_name_H-M   'P 1'
#
loop_
_entity.id
_entity.type
_entity.pdbx_description
1 polymer ?
#
loop_
_entity_poly.entity_id
_entity_poly.type
_entity_poly.pdbx_seq_one_letter_code
_entity_poly.pdbx_strand_id
1 'polypeptide(L)'
;MLANVYVKVYFACPDDGIGKFDRSMLSQQDLMELFIFGLNGPEKICGNRDDPDDVCEWKGVKCNADGEVEEVRWICKNEDGTGTIGFEFLPCSMKTVRMYANALSGTIQLADLPRKMERVYLDKNHL
;
A
#
# COMPACT_ATOMS: atom_id res chain seq x y z
N MET A 1 3.51 -25.53 20.82
CA MET A 1 4.60 -24.54 20.69
C MET A 1 4.79 -24.30 19.21
N LEU A 2 4.23 -23.22 18.68
CA LEU A 2 4.45 -22.79 17.30
C LEU A 2 5.49 -21.66 17.38
N ALA A 3 6.63 -21.86 16.75
CA ALA A 3 7.66 -20.82 16.66
C ALA A 3 7.31 -19.91 15.48
N ASN A 4 6.93 -18.67 15.75
CA ASN A 4 6.79 -17.66 14.71
C ASN A 4 8.20 -17.31 14.21
N VAL A 5 8.47 -17.59 12.94
CA VAL A 5 9.71 -17.19 12.26
C VAL A 5 9.48 -15.80 11.72
N TYR A 6 10.13 -14.80 12.32
CA TYR A 6 10.11 -13.42 11.83
C TYR A 6 11.31 -13.18 10.93
N VAL A 7 11.08 -12.76 9.68
CA VAL A 7 12.13 -12.28 8.78
C VAL A 7 12.22 -10.76 8.94
N LYS A 8 13.28 -10.32 9.61
CA LYS A 8 13.61 -8.91 9.77
C LYS A 8 14.46 -8.47 8.58
N VAL A 9 13.87 -7.72 7.66
CA VAL A 9 14.57 -7.19 6.48
C VAL A 9 15.34 -5.93 6.88
N TYR A 10 16.66 -6.01 6.84
CA TYR A 10 17.54 -4.86 7.03
C TYR A 10 17.86 -4.27 5.66
N PHE A 11 17.52 -2.99 5.44
CA PHE A 11 18.02 -2.25 4.29
C PHE A 11 19.47 -1.83 4.55
N ALA A 12 20.41 -2.65 4.10
CA ALA A 12 21.79 -2.21 3.90
C ALA A 12 21.88 -1.50 2.54
N CYS A 13 22.50 -0.32 2.49
CA CYS A 13 22.87 0.35 1.24
C CYS A 13 23.63 -0.62 0.32
N PRO A 14 23.28 -0.74 -0.98
CA PRO A 14 23.89 -1.75 -1.83
C PRO A 14 25.26 -1.29 -2.36
N ASP A 15 26.30 -2.09 -2.08
CA ASP A 15 27.22 -2.47 -3.13
C ASP A 15 26.51 -3.54 -3.98
N ASP A 16 26.04 -3.14 -5.16
CA ASP A 16 25.81 -3.84 -6.44
C ASP A 16 25.64 -5.38 -6.51
N GLY A 17 25.00 -6.03 -5.53
CA GLY A 17 24.91 -7.50 -5.49
C GLY A 17 23.57 -8.12 -5.07
N ILE A 18 22.51 -7.33 -4.83
CA ILE A 18 21.20 -7.89 -4.49
C ILE A 18 20.35 -7.94 -5.77
N GLY A 19 20.03 -9.15 -6.20
CA GLY A 19 19.14 -9.38 -7.34
C GLY A 19 17.90 -8.51 -7.22
N LYS A 20 17.57 -7.77 -8.29
CA LYS A 20 16.38 -6.91 -8.35
C LYS A 20 15.19 -7.70 -7.82
N PHE A 21 14.68 -7.26 -6.67
CA PHE A 21 13.53 -7.87 -6.04
C PHE A 21 12.34 -7.75 -7.00
N ASP A 22 11.88 -8.88 -7.52
CA ASP A 22 10.76 -8.90 -8.46
C ASP A 22 9.45 -8.80 -7.68
N ARG A 23 8.86 -7.61 -7.68
CA ARG A 23 7.58 -7.33 -7.02
C ARG A 23 6.43 -8.18 -7.56
N SER A 24 6.56 -8.77 -8.75
CA SER A 24 5.55 -9.69 -9.27
C SER A 24 5.44 -10.99 -8.47
N MET A 25 6.43 -11.29 -7.62
CA MET A 25 6.40 -12.44 -6.70
C MET A 25 5.68 -12.16 -5.38
N LEU A 26 5.31 -10.90 -5.10
CA LEU A 26 4.60 -10.54 -3.87
C LEU A 26 3.12 -10.87 -3.95
N SER A 27 2.55 -11.27 -2.82
CA SER A 27 1.10 -11.36 -2.68
C SER A 27 0.47 -9.96 -2.67
N GLN A 28 -0.84 -9.88 -2.88
CA GLN A 28 -1.55 -8.60 -2.74
C GLN A 28 -1.51 -8.07 -1.30
N GLN A 29 -1.45 -8.95 -0.32
CA GLN A 29 -1.24 -8.61 1.08
C GLN A 29 0.08 -7.82 1.23
N ASP A 30 1.20 -8.41 0.82
CA ASP A 30 2.53 -7.80 0.96
C ASP A 30 2.63 -6.47 0.22
N LEU A 31 2.06 -6.42 -1.00
CA LEU A 31 2.02 -5.20 -1.80
C LEU A 31 1.25 -4.08 -1.09
N MET A 32 0.09 -4.40 -0.52
CA MET A 32 -0.73 -3.42 0.18
C MET A 32 -0.11 -3.01 1.52
N GLU A 33 0.60 -3.90 2.21
CA GLU A 33 1.36 -3.56 3.42
C GLU A 33 2.49 -2.58 3.11
N LEU A 34 3.23 -2.81 2.03
CA LEU A 34 4.24 -1.87 1.53
C LEU A 34 3.61 -0.54 1.09
N PHE A 35 2.44 -0.57 0.46
CA PHE A 35 1.72 0.64 0.04
C PHE A 35 1.35 1.53 1.24
N ILE A 36 0.86 0.95 2.34
CA ILE A 36 0.48 1.72 3.54
C ILE A 36 1.65 1.95 4.51
N PHE A 37 2.80 1.31 4.30
CA PHE A 37 3.94 1.36 5.22
C PHE A 37 4.42 2.78 5.53
N GLY A 38 4.42 3.64 4.51
CA GLY A 38 4.83 5.03 4.59
C GLY A 38 3.76 5.99 5.13
N LEU A 39 2.52 5.52 5.36
CA LEU A 39 1.46 6.30 5.96
C LEU A 39 1.71 6.46 7.46
N ASN A 40 1.25 7.58 8.02
CA ASN A 40 1.17 7.73 9.46
C ASN A 40 -0.12 7.07 9.98
N GLY A 41 0.03 6.18 10.95
CA GLY A 41 -1.09 5.45 11.54
C GLY A 41 -1.72 4.35 10.66
N PRO A 42 -0.93 3.49 9.97
CA PRO A 42 -1.46 2.43 9.12
C PRO A 42 -2.35 1.42 9.88
N GLU A 43 -2.20 1.30 11.20
CA GLU A 43 -3.07 0.49 12.07
C GLU A 43 -4.56 0.88 11.97
N LYS A 44 -4.86 2.12 11.57
CA LYS A 44 -6.24 2.57 11.33
C LYS A 44 -6.85 1.99 10.04
N ILE A 45 -6.02 1.35 9.22
CA ILE A 45 -6.37 0.66 7.97
C ILE A 45 -6.30 -0.86 8.20
N CYS A 46 -5.14 -1.36 8.64
CA CYS A 46 -4.84 -2.81 8.71
C CYS A 46 -5.08 -3.46 10.07
N GLY A 47 -5.61 -2.72 11.06
CA GLY A 47 -5.86 -3.21 12.40
C GLY A 47 -4.61 -3.18 13.27
N ASN A 48 -3.71 -4.16 13.09
CA ASN A 48 -2.43 -4.22 13.80
C ASN A 48 -1.28 -4.16 12.78
N ARG A 49 -0.26 -3.35 13.05
CA ARG A 49 0.88 -3.20 12.14
C ARG A 49 1.83 -4.41 12.15
N ASP A 50 1.96 -5.09 13.29
CA ASP A 50 2.87 -6.23 13.45
C ASP A 50 2.22 -7.57 13.04
N ASP A 51 0.88 -7.59 12.99
CA ASP A 51 0.07 -8.74 12.63
C ASP A 51 -1.21 -8.24 11.93
N PRO A 52 -1.09 -7.72 10.69
CA PRO A 52 -2.21 -7.11 9.99
C PRO A 52 -3.29 -8.12 9.67
N ASP A 53 -4.54 -7.64 9.66
CA ASP A 53 -5.67 -8.42 9.19
C ASP A 53 -5.47 -8.80 7.71
N ASP A 54 -6.29 -9.72 7.20
CA ASP A 54 -6.38 -9.97 5.75
C ASP A 54 -6.73 -8.67 5.02
N VAL A 55 -6.06 -8.40 3.90
CA VAL A 55 -6.19 -7.15 3.15
C VAL A 55 -7.63 -6.84 2.72
N CYS A 56 -8.46 -7.86 2.53
CA CYS A 56 -9.87 -7.67 2.18
C CYS A 56 -10.73 -7.25 3.38
N GLU A 57 -10.25 -7.44 4.61
CA GLU A 57 -10.87 -6.97 5.85
C GLU A 57 -10.40 -5.57 6.26
N TRP A 58 -9.36 -5.03 5.60
CA TRP A 58 -8.83 -3.71 5.91
C TRP A 58 -9.87 -2.61 5.72
N LYS A 59 -9.84 -1.63 6.63
CA LYS A 59 -10.77 -0.52 6.60
C LYS A 59 -10.56 0.36 5.38
N GLY A 60 -11.56 0.37 4.51
CA GLY A 60 -11.55 1.18 3.29
C GLY A 60 -10.87 0.49 2.10
N VAL A 61 -10.52 -0.79 2.22
CA VAL A 61 -10.16 -1.64 1.09
C VAL A 61 -11.40 -2.38 0.60
N LYS A 62 -11.48 -2.61 -0.71
CA LYS A 62 -12.51 -3.45 -1.33
C LYS A 62 -11.85 -4.46 -2.25
N CYS A 63 -12.16 -5.73 -2.03
CA CYS A 63 -11.82 -6.82 -2.92
C CYS A 63 -12.98 -7.19 -3.87
N ASN A 64 -12.65 -7.81 -4.99
CA ASN A 64 -13.62 -8.38 -5.92
C ASN A 64 -14.01 -9.81 -5.51
N ALA A 65 -14.81 -10.47 -6.35
CA ALA A 65 -15.29 -11.84 -6.09
C ALA A 65 -14.17 -12.89 -6.04
N ASP A 66 -13.02 -12.60 -6.63
CA ASP A 66 -11.84 -13.47 -6.64
C ASP A 66 -10.91 -13.19 -5.43
N GLY A 67 -11.29 -12.27 -4.54
CA GLY A 67 -10.46 -11.86 -3.40
C GLY A 67 -9.31 -10.91 -3.77
N GLU A 68 -9.32 -10.34 -4.97
CA GLU A 68 -8.30 -9.37 -5.39
C GLU A 68 -8.69 -7.94 -5.02
N VAL A 69 -7.73 -7.15 -4.55
CA VAL A 69 -7.93 -5.75 -4.18
C VAL A 69 -8.20 -4.92 -5.43
N GLU A 70 -9.33 -4.21 -5.47
CA GLU A 70 -9.70 -3.34 -6.59
C GLU A 70 -9.84 -1.87 -6.20
N GLU A 71 -10.04 -1.57 -4.92
CA GLU A 71 -10.18 -0.19 -4.46
C GLU A 71 -9.60 0.03 -3.07
N VAL A 72 -8.96 1.19 -2.88
CA VAL A 72 -8.56 1.72 -1.57
C VAL A 72 -9.10 3.12 -1.34
N ARG A 73 -9.61 3.37 -0.13
CA ARG A 73 -10.23 4.62 0.29
C ARG A 73 -9.67 5.12 1.62
N TRP A 74 -9.00 6.27 1.58
CA TRP A 74 -8.46 6.96 2.75
C TRP A 74 -8.64 8.48 2.62
N ILE A 75 -9.81 9.01 2.97
CA ILE A 75 -10.22 10.39 2.66
C ILE A 75 -10.45 11.20 3.95
N CYS A 76 -10.09 12.49 3.94
CA CYS A 76 -10.39 13.45 5.02
C CYS A 76 -9.92 12.96 6.40
N LYS A 77 -8.64 12.64 6.53
CA LYS A 77 -8.08 11.99 7.73
C LYS A 77 -7.41 12.96 8.70
N ASN A 78 -7.50 14.26 8.45
CA ASN A 78 -6.96 15.32 9.30
C ASN A 78 -5.47 15.04 9.62
N GLU A 79 -5.09 15.01 10.89
CA GLU A 79 -3.71 14.75 11.36
C GLU A 79 -3.20 13.35 10.94
N ASP A 80 -4.11 12.39 10.75
CA ASP A 80 -3.81 11.02 10.28
C ASP A 80 -3.68 10.92 8.76
N GLY A 81 -3.95 12.02 8.04
CA GLY A 81 -3.82 12.10 6.59
C GLY A 81 -2.40 12.39 6.14
N THR A 82 -1.38 11.96 6.88
CA THR A 82 0.03 12.30 6.59
C THR A 82 0.83 11.05 6.23
N GLY A 83 2.00 11.25 5.64
CA GLY A 83 2.90 10.18 5.21
C GLY A 83 3.19 10.21 3.71
N THR A 84 3.80 9.13 3.24
CA THR A 84 4.21 8.96 1.84
C THR A 84 3.50 7.80 1.18
N ILE A 85 3.06 8.00 -0.06
CA ILE A 85 2.47 6.95 -0.90
C ILE A 85 3.37 6.63 -2.10
N GLY A 86 3.54 5.34 -2.38
CA GLY A 86 4.26 4.82 -3.55
C GLY A 86 3.34 3.93 -4.39
N PHE A 87 3.03 4.36 -5.61
CA PHE A 87 2.07 3.67 -6.49
C PHE A 87 2.65 2.38 -7.07
N GLU A 88 3.97 2.21 -7.03
CA GLU A 88 4.68 1.01 -7.46
C GLU A 88 4.35 -0.25 -6.64
N PHE A 89 3.67 -0.08 -5.50
CA PHE A 89 3.21 -1.16 -4.63
C PHE A 89 1.71 -1.48 -4.81
N LEU A 90 1.02 -0.84 -5.75
CA LEU A 90 -0.38 -1.17 -6.02
C LEU A 90 -0.50 -2.52 -6.76
N PRO A 91 -1.43 -3.41 -6.36
CA PRO A 91 -1.63 -4.66 -7.04
C PRO A 91 -2.19 -4.46 -8.46
N CYS A 92 -1.88 -5.39 -9.36
CA CYS A 92 -2.31 -5.34 -10.77
C CYS A 92 -3.84 -5.29 -10.95
N SER A 93 -4.59 -5.77 -9.96
CA SER A 93 -6.06 -5.75 -9.91
C SER A 93 -6.65 -4.38 -9.54
N MET A 94 -5.86 -3.46 -9.00
CA MET A 94 -6.31 -2.15 -8.52
C MET A 94 -6.96 -1.35 -9.66
N LYS A 95 -8.17 -0.86 -9.40
CA LYS A 95 -8.95 -0.03 -10.33
C LYS A 95 -9.14 1.39 -9.83
N THR A 96 -9.22 1.59 -8.51
CA THR A 96 -9.57 2.90 -7.94
C THR A 96 -8.78 3.23 -6.68
N VAL A 97 -8.12 4.40 -6.68
CA VAL A 97 -7.49 4.98 -5.49
C VAL A 97 -8.20 6.27 -5.12
N ARG A 98 -8.71 6.36 -3.88
CA ARG A 98 -9.38 7.56 -3.34
C ARG A 98 -8.69 8.00 -2.06
N MET A 99 -7.75 8.94 -2.17
CA MET A 99 -6.98 9.42 -1.03
C MET A 99 -6.89 10.96 -0.95
N TYR A 100 -7.89 11.66 -1.48
CA TYR A 100 -7.98 13.12 -1.51
C TYR A 100 -8.27 13.76 -0.15
N ALA A 101 -8.04 15.07 -0.04
CA ALA A 101 -8.24 15.87 1.16
C ALA A 101 -7.45 15.37 2.37
N ASN A 102 -6.16 15.17 2.17
CA ASN A 102 -5.19 14.80 3.20
C ASN A 102 -3.92 15.67 3.04
N ALA A 103 -2.86 15.35 3.76
CA ALA A 103 -1.53 15.96 3.65
C ALA A 103 -0.50 14.91 3.22
N LEU A 104 -0.89 14.01 2.32
CA LEU A 104 0.00 12.98 1.78
C LEU A 104 1.05 13.61 0.88
N SER A 105 2.24 13.01 0.89
CA SER A 105 3.38 13.38 0.05
C SER A 105 3.86 12.17 -0.73
N GLY A 106 4.75 12.37 -1.70
CA GLY A 106 5.26 11.30 -2.53
C GLY A 106 5.47 11.75 -3.96
N THR A 107 5.84 10.83 -4.83
CA THR A 107 5.95 11.08 -6.26
C THR A 107 5.07 10.09 -7.00
N ILE A 108 4.23 10.59 -7.89
CA ILE A 108 3.38 9.75 -8.72
C ILE A 108 4.05 9.61 -10.08
N GLN A 109 4.51 8.41 -10.40
CA GLN A 109 4.91 8.06 -11.76
C GLN A 109 3.74 7.36 -12.43
N LEU A 110 3.25 7.93 -13.54
CA LEU A 110 2.13 7.33 -14.28
C LEU A 110 2.46 5.92 -14.81
N ALA A 111 3.75 5.63 -15.01
CA ALA A 111 4.23 4.32 -15.43
C ALA A 111 4.04 3.22 -14.36
N ASP A 112 3.93 3.61 -13.08
CA ASP A 112 3.73 2.69 -11.96
C ASP A 112 2.25 2.37 -11.73
N LEU A 113 1.32 3.05 -12.44
CA LEU A 113 -0.10 2.75 -12.32
C LEU A 113 -0.42 1.36 -12.89
N PRO A 114 -1.16 0.52 -12.14
CA PRO A 114 -1.66 -0.75 -12.63
C PRO A 114 -2.43 -0.58 -13.94
N ARG A 115 -2.27 -1.53 -14.86
CA ARG A 115 -2.94 -1.48 -16.19
C ARG A 115 -4.47 -1.43 -16.09
N LYS A 116 -5.06 -1.97 -15.03
CA LYS A 116 -6.50 -1.95 -14.76
C LYS A 116 -6.97 -0.65 -14.07
N MET A 117 -6.09 0.31 -13.81
CA MET A 117 -6.43 1.56 -13.13
C MET A 117 -7.43 2.37 -13.95
N GLU A 118 -8.55 2.73 -13.34
CA GLU A 118 -9.61 3.53 -13.95
C GLU A 118 -9.70 4.93 -13.35
N ARG A 119 -9.50 5.05 -12.03
CA ARG A 119 -9.76 6.30 -11.31
C ARG A 119 -8.74 6.55 -10.20
N VAL A 120 -8.17 7.74 -10.20
CA VAL A 120 -7.22 8.20 -9.19
C VAL A 120 -7.69 9.56 -8.67
N TYR A 121 -8.09 9.62 -7.41
CA TYR A 121 -8.55 10.84 -6.74
C TYR A 121 -7.60 11.20 -5.60
N LEU A 122 -6.73 12.17 -5.85
CA LEU A 122 -5.66 12.59 -4.95
C LEU A 122 -5.64 14.10 -4.72
N ASP A 123 -6.68 14.82 -5.17
CA ASP A 123 -6.75 16.27 -5.00
C ASP A 123 -6.63 16.69 -3.53
N LYS A 124 -6.14 17.91 -3.29
CA LYS A 124 -5.93 18.44 -1.94
C LYS A 124 -5.02 17.53 -1.10
N ASN A 125 -3.83 17.26 -1.64
CA ASN A 125 -2.67 16.64 -0.99
C ASN A 125 -1.40 17.47 -1.34
N HIS A 126 -0.23 17.03 -0.87
CA HIS A 126 1.09 17.59 -1.20
C HIS A 126 1.86 16.68 -2.18
N LEU A 127 1.18 16.23 -3.25
CA LEU A 127 1.67 15.26 -4.26
C LEU A 127 2.05 15.92 -5.57
#